data_AF-A0A549SL51-F1
#
_entry.id   AF-A0A549SL51-F1
#
_cell.length_a   1.000
_cell.length_b   1.000
_cell.length_c   1.000
_cell.angle_alpha   90.00
_cell.angle_beta   90.00
_cell.angle_gamma   90.00
#
_symmetry.space_group_name_H-M   'P 1'
#
loop_
_entity.id
_entity.type
_entity.pdbx_description
1 polymer ?
#
loop_
_entity_poly.entity_id
_entity_poly.type
_entity_poly.pdbx_seq_one_letter_code
_entity_poly.pdbx_strand_id
1 'polypeptide(L)' 'MTWSIVARDPETGHLGVAVASRFFAVGSAVPYLRGGVGAVATQAFVSPLYGVDGLAMLGE' A
#
# COMPACT_ATOMS: atom_id res chain seq x y z
N MET A 1 -8.18 13.58 7.25
CA MET A 1 -7.94 12.40 8.12
C MET A 1 -7.95 11.18 7.23
N THR A 2 -6.94 10.33 7.36
CA THR A 2 -6.74 9.14 6.53
C THR A 2 -6.33 7.99 7.43
N TRP A 3 -6.91 6.82 7.20
CA TRP A 3 -6.54 5.57 7.84
C TRP A 3 -6.17 4.56 6.77
N SER A 4 -5.12 3.78 7.01
CA SER A 4 -4.70 2.70 6.13
C SER A 4 -4.25 1.50 6.93
N ILE A 5 -4.46 0.30 6.40
CA ILE A 5 -3.96 -0.96 6.94
C ILE A 5 -3.33 -1.79 5.84
N VAL A 6 -2.19 -2.41 6.16
CA VAL A 6 -1.55 -3.46 5.37
C VAL A 6 -1.67 -4.75 6.15
N ALA A 7 -2.09 -5.83 5.51
CA ALA A 7 -2.26 -7.14 6.13
C ALA A 7 -1.68 -8.24 5.24
N ARG A 8 -1.24 -9.33 5.87
CA ARG A 8 -0.85 -10.58 5.23
C ARG A 8 -1.72 -11.70 5.79
N ASP A 9 -2.32 -12.47 4.91
CA ASP A 9 -2.94 -13.74 5.28
C ASP A 9 -1.83 -14.81 5.47
N PRO A 10 -1.68 -15.39 6.67
CA PRO A 10 -0.64 -16.38 6.93
C PRO A 10 -0.85 -17.72 6.20
N GLU A 11 -2.08 -18.10 5.88
CA GLU A 11 -2.39 -19.39 5.26
C GLU A 11 -2.10 -19.38 3.76
N THR A 12 -2.50 -18.31 3.07
CA THR A 12 -2.33 -18.19 1.61
C THR A 12 -1.09 -17.37 1.20
N GLY A 13 -0.56 -16.56 2.11
CA GLY A 13 0.48 -15.57 1.81
C GLY A 13 -0.03 -14.35 1.03
N HIS A 14 -1.33 -14.22 0.79
CA HIS A 14 -1.89 -13.03 0.14
C HIS A 14 -1.61 -11.77 0.95
N LEU A 15 -1.36 -10.69 0.22
CA LEU A 15 -1.22 -9.35 0.77
C LEU A 15 -2.48 -8.55 0.46
N GLY A 16 -2.85 -7.67 1.39
CA GLY A 16 -3.97 -6.75 1.22
C GLY A 16 -3.64 -5.37 1.76
N VAL A 17 -4.19 -4.35 1.09
CA VAL A 17 -4.11 -2.95 1.54
C VAL A 17 -5.51 -2.36 1.47
N ALA A 18 -5.93 -1.70 2.55
CA ALA A 18 -7.16 -0.93 2.59
C ALA A 18 -6.89 0.49 3.08
N VAL A 19 -7.62 1.46 2.54
CA VAL A 19 -7.50 2.87 2.89
C VAL A 19 -8.87 3.53 2.95
N ALA A 20 -9.08 4.39 3.94
CA ALA A 20 -10.24 5.24 4.08
C ALA A 20 -9.78 6.69 4.26
N SER A 21 -10.34 7.61 3.48
CA SER A 21 -10.00 9.03 3.55
C SER A 21 -11.18 9.89 3.10
N ARG A 22 -11.13 11.18 3.46
CA ARG A 22 -11.98 12.22 2.87
C ARG A 22 -11.39 12.77 1.55
N PHE A 23 -10.26 12.23 1.08
CA PHE A 23 -9.66 12.55 -0.21
C PHE A 23 -10.29 11.73 -1.34
N PHE A 24 -10.52 12.37 -2.50
CA PHE A 24 -11.11 11.71 -3.66
C PHE A 24 -10.22 10.61 -4.20
N ALA A 25 -10.82 9.48 -4.56
CA ALA A 25 -10.14 8.36 -5.20
C ALA A 25 -8.88 7.88 -4.44
N VAL A 26 -8.87 7.95 -3.10
CA VAL A 26 -7.69 7.57 -2.29
C VAL A 26 -7.16 6.16 -2.58
N GLY A 27 -8.03 5.25 -3.04
CA GLY A 27 -7.67 3.89 -3.43
C GLY A 27 -6.75 3.78 -4.64
N SER A 28 -6.62 4.82 -5.48
CA SER A 28 -5.63 4.84 -6.58
C SER A 28 -4.29 5.45 -6.19
N ALA A 29 -4.23 6.18 -5.07
CA ALA A 29 -3.08 6.99 -4.70
C ALA A 29 -2.23 6.35 -3.58
N VAL A 30 -2.88 5.72 -2.61
CA VAL A 30 -2.25 5.20 -1.39
C VAL A 30 -1.78 3.73 -1.53
N PRO A 31 -2.59 2.80 -2.07
CA PRO A 31 -2.23 1.38 -2.09
C PRO A 31 -1.25 1.03 -3.20
N TYR A 32 -0.14 0.39 -2.84
CA TYR A 32 0.81 -0.24 -3.75
C TYR A 32 0.96 -1.70 -3.36
N LEU A 33 0.86 -2.62 -4.33
CA LEU A 33 0.93 -4.05 -4.06
C LEU A 33 1.59 -4.79 -5.22
N ARG A 34 2.51 -5.69 -4.89
CA ARG A 34 3.12 -6.62 -5.84
C ARG A 34 3.11 -8.02 -5.24
N GLY A 35 2.39 -8.94 -5.89
CA GLY A 35 2.27 -10.32 -5.44
C GLY A 35 3.63 -10.99 -5.25
N GLY A 36 3.80 -11.70 -4.14
CA GLY A 36 5.07 -12.35 -3.77
C GLY A 36 6.20 -11.41 -3.34
N VAL A 37 6.00 -10.08 -3.40
CA VAL A 37 7.03 -9.09 -3.05
C VAL A 37 6.61 -8.30 -1.82
N GLY A 38 5.49 -7.57 -1.87
CA GLY A 38 5.16 -6.66 -0.79
C GLY A 38 3.92 -5.80 -1.02
N ALA A 39 3.60 -5.01 0.01
CA ALA A 39 2.50 -4.06 0.02
C ALA A 39 2.92 -2.80 0.80
N VAL A 40 2.60 -1.62 0.26
CA VAL A 40 2.97 -0.33 0.83
C VAL A 40 1.75 0.60 0.80
N ALA A 41 1.55 1.36 1.89
CA ALA A 41 0.55 2.40 1.99
C ALA A 41 1.22 3.74 2.31
N THR A 42 1.34 4.63 1.32
CA THR A 42 1.91 5.98 1.53
C THR A 42 0.76 6.95 1.81
N GLN A 43 0.81 7.70 2.91
CA GLN A 43 -0.30 8.59 3.31
C GLN A 43 0.20 9.94 3.88
N ALA A 44 -0.74 10.80 4.28
CA ALA A 44 -0.55 12.24 4.60
C ALA A 44 -0.34 13.13 3.37
N PHE A 45 0.91 13.40 2.97
CA PHE A 45 1.25 14.01 1.68
C PHE A 45 1.71 12.90 0.75
N VAL A 46 0.74 12.28 0.06
CA VAL A 46 1.02 11.14 -0.82
C VAL A 46 2.04 11.54 -1.87
N SER A 47 3.15 10.81 -1.88
CA SER A 47 4.10 10.76 -2.99
C SER A 47 3.99 9.37 -3.63
N PRO A 48 3.60 9.28 -4.91
CA PRO A 48 3.55 8.01 -5.62
C PRO A 48 4.91 7.28 -5.68
N LEU A 49 6.00 8.06 -5.70
CA LEU A 49 7.35 7.51 -5.79
C LEU A 49 7.69 6.61 -4.59
N TYR A 50 7.27 6.99 -3.39
CA TYR A 50 7.51 6.16 -2.20
C TYR A 50 6.83 4.80 -2.26
N GLY A 51 5.72 4.67 -2.99
CA GLY A 51 5.06 3.39 -3.22
C GLY A 51 5.85 2.49 -4.16
N VAL A 52 6.35 3.08 -5.25
CA VAL A 52 7.19 2.38 -6.25
C VAL A 52 8.53 1.96 -5.65
N ASP A 53 9.24 2.90 -5.03
CA ASP A 53 10.56 2.66 -4.44
C ASP A 53 10.46 1.68 -3.26
N GLY A 54 9.42 1.82 -2.43
CA GLY A 54 9.15 0.89 -1.33
C GLY A 54 8.97 -0.55 -1.80
N LEU A 55 8.20 -0.77 -2.87
CA LEU A 55 8.04 -2.11 -3.46
C LEU A 55 9.32 -2.64 -4.11
N ALA A 56 10.15 -1.76 -4.68
CA ALA A 56 11.45 -2.17 -5.22
C ALA A 56 12.38 -2.66 -4.11
N MET A 57 12.51 -1.90 -3.01
CA MET A 57 13.35 -2.27 -1.86
C MET A 57 12.87 -3.54 -1.15
N LEU A 58 11.56 -3.80 -1.12
CA LEU A 58 11.02 -5.06 -0.57
C LEU A 58 11.32 -6.29 -1.47
N GLY A 59 11.71 -6.07 -2.72
CA GLY A 59 12.03 -7.13 -3.68
C GLY A 59 13.52 -7.37 -3.89
N GLU A 60 14.39 -6.64 -3.18
CA GLU A 60 15.84 -6.90 -3.09
C GLU A 60 16.13 -8.10 -2.18
#